data_AF-A0A950JIZ6-F1
#
_entry.id   AF-A0A950JIZ6-F1
#
_cell.length_a   1.000
_cell.length_b   1.000
_cell.length_c   1.000
_cell.angle_alpha   90.00
_cell.angle_beta   90.00
_cell.angle_gamma   90.00
#
_symmetry.space_group_name_H-M   'P 1'
#
loop_
_entity.id
_entity.type
_entity.pdbx_description
1 polymer ?
#
loop_
_entity_poly.entity_id
_entity_poly.type
_entity_poly.pdbx_seq_one_letter_code
_entity_poly.pdbx_strand_id
1 'polypeptide(L)' 'RQDYAIALAEKAGFEFVGSSEINANPKDTANWPKGVWTLPPTFKLGDQDRAKYAAIGEADNFVLKFRKPAQ' A
#
# COMPACT_ATOMS: atom_id res chain seq x y z
N ARG A 1 -4.94 4.52 -5.45
CA ARG A 1 -6.21 3.95 -4.95
C ARG A 1 -6.31 2.51 -5.46
N GLN A 2 -6.97 1.63 -4.72
CA GLN A 2 -7.02 0.19 -5.01
C GLN A 2 -7.71 -0.12 -6.35
N ASP A 3 -8.85 0.52 -6.61
CA ASP A 3 -9.62 0.48 -7.86
C ASP A 3 -8.75 0.73 -9.11
N TYR A 4 -7.85 1.72 -9.04
CA TYR A 4 -6.93 2.01 -10.14
C TYR A 4 -5.96 0.87 -10.42
N ALA A 5 -5.43 0.22 -9.38
CA ALA A 5 -4.52 -0.91 -9.52
C ALA A 5 -5.23 -2.14 -10.10
N ILE A 6 -6.46 -2.40 -9.66
CA ILE A 6 -7.31 -3.47 -10.23
C ILE A 6 -7.55 -3.22 -11.71
N ALA A 7 -8.02 -2.02 -12.07
CA ALA A 7 -8.30 -1.66 -13.46
C ALA A 7 -7.06 -1.77 -14.37
N LEU A 8 -5.86 -1.46 -13.84
CA LEU A 8 -4.62 -1.60 -14.59
C LEU A 8 -4.30 -3.09 -14.87
N ALA A 9 -4.48 -3.96 -13.87
CA ALA A 9 -4.25 -5.39 -14.02
C ALA A 9 -5.27 -6.05 -14.96
N GLU A 10 -6.54 -5.64 -14.89
CA GLU A 10 -7.59 -6.10 -15.81
C GLU A 10 -7.29 -5.68 -17.26
N LYS A 11 -6.84 -4.44 -17.48
CA LYS A 11 -6.38 -3.97 -18.80
C LYS A 11 -5.18 -4.76 -19.33
N ALA A 12 -4.35 -5.29 -18.43
CA ALA A 12 -3.23 -6.15 -18.78
C ALA A 12 -3.65 -7.62 -19.04
N GLY A 13 -4.94 -7.95 -18.96
CA GLY A 13 -5.47 -9.28 -19.22
C GLY A 13 -5.45 -10.23 -18.02
N PHE A 14 -5.26 -9.71 -16.82
CA PHE A 14 -5.41 -10.50 -15.59
C PHE A 14 -6.83 -10.40 -15.04
N GLU A 15 -7.30 -11.46 -14.39
CA GLU A 15 -8.61 -11.45 -13.75
C GLU A 15 -8.46 -11.27 -12.25
N PHE A 16 -9.18 -10.30 -11.68
CA PHE A 16 -9.19 -10.06 -10.25
C PHE A 16 -9.86 -11.22 -9.50
N VAL A 17 -9.16 -11.78 -8.51
CA VAL A 17 -9.64 -12.90 -7.71
C VAL A 17 -10.16 -12.43 -6.35
N GLY A 18 -9.52 -11.41 -5.78
CA GLY A 18 -9.91 -10.86 -4.48
C GLY A 18 -8.82 -9.99 -3.87
N SER A 19 -9.17 -9.30 -2.81
CA SER A 19 -8.25 -8.48 -2.00
C SER A 19 -8.10 -9.07 -0.60
N SER A 20 -7.04 -8.67 0.09
CA SER A 20 -6.79 -9.01 1.48
C SER A 20 -6.30 -7.79 2.24
N GLU A 21 -6.83 -7.58 3.44
CA GLU A 21 -6.44 -6.50 4.34
C GLU A 21 -5.26 -6.89 5.25
N ILE A 22 -4.45 -7.87 4.83
CA ILE A 22 -3.39 -8.43 5.68
C ILE A 22 -2.26 -7.42 5.94
N ASN A 23 -2.03 -6.51 4.99
CA ASN A 23 -1.08 -5.40 5.12
C ASN A 23 -1.80 -4.06 5.37
N ALA A 24 -3.06 -4.11 5.81
CA ALA A 24 -3.77 -2.89 6.13
C ALA A 24 -3.24 -2.32 7.45
N ASN A 25 -2.95 -1.01 7.46
CA ASN A 25 -2.54 -0.31 8.66
C ASN A 25 -3.56 0.77 9.03
N PRO A 26 -4.46 0.53 10.01
CA PRO A 26 -5.47 1.52 10.41
C PRO A 26 -4.87 2.78 11.05
N LYS A 27 -3.58 2.77 11.43
CA LYS A 27 -2.88 3.95 11.96
C LYS A 27 -2.31 4.83 10.86
N ASP A 28 -2.23 4.33 9.63
CA ASP A 28 -1.79 5.09 8.49
C ASP A 28 -2.96 5.89 7.89
N THR A 29 -2.85 7.22 7.92
CA THR A 29 -3.86 8.11 7.34
C THR A 29 -3.62 8.38 5.85
N ALA A 30 -2.58 7.76 5.26
CA ALA A 30 -2.10 7.94 3.89
C ALA A 30 -1.78 9.40 3.50
N ASN A 31 -1.72 10.31 4.48
CA ASN A 31 -1.50 11.74 4.27
C ASN A 31 -0.23 12.19 4.99
N TRP A 32 0.91 11.93 4.35
CA TRP A 32 2.22 12.26 4.89
C TRP A 32 2.98 13.27 4.03
N PRO A 33 3.84 14.13 4.62
CA PRO A 33 4.58 15.17 3.90
C PRO A 33 5.45 14.68 2.73
N LYS A 34 5.99 13.46 2.82
CA LYS A 34 6.76 12.81 1.74
C LYS A 34 6.07 11.55 1.20
N GLY A 35 4.74 11.48 1.38
CA GLY A 35 3.94 10.30 1.08
C GLY A 35 4.35 9.10 1.93
N VAL A 36 4.04 7.89 1.44
CA VAL A 36 4.31 6.60 2.12
C VAL A 36 5.76 6.44 2.57
N TRP A 37 6.72 7.07 1.89
CA TRP A 37 8.14 7.03 2.25
C TRP A 37 8.49 7.73 3.57
N THR A 38 7.54 8.48 4.14
CA THR A 38 7.68 9.08 5.47
C THR A 38 7.70 8.00 6.56
N LEU A 39 6.99 6.90 6.32
CA LEU A 39 6.89 5.76 7.23
C LEU A 39 8.09 4.79 7.06
N PRO A 40 8.29 3.87 8.01
CA PRO A 40 9.22 2.75 7.84
C PRO A 40 9.00 1.99 6.52
N PRO A 41 10.07 1.39 5.94
CA PRO A 41 11.46 1.36 6.44
C PRO A 41 12.29 2.59 6.02
N THR A 42 11.75 3.46 5.15
CA THR A 42 12.54 4.49 4.48
C THR A 42 12.78 5.74 5.33
N PHE A 43 11.82 6.15 6.17
CA PHE A 43 11.92 7.36 7.01
C PHE A 43 12.46 8.57 6.24
N LYS A 44 11.81 8.96 5.15
CA LYS A 44 12.31 10.00 4.22
C LYS A 44 12.45 11.39 4.84
N LEU A 45 11.91 11.61 6.04
CA LEU A 45 12.11 12.82 6.85
C LEU A 45 13.30 12.72 7.82
N GLY A 46 14.04 11.60 7.80
CA GLY A 46 15.17 11.35 8.70
C GLY A 46 14.72 11.22 10.15
N ASP A 47 15.40 11.94 11.04
CA ASP A 47 15.11 11.92 12.48
C ASP A 47 13.95 12.82 12.91
N GLN A 48 13.43 13.66 12.01
CA GLN A 48 12.27 14.49 12.29
C GLN A 48 11.06 13.61 12.61
N ASP A 49 10.50 13.76 13.82
CA ASP A 49 9.34 13.03 14.31
C ASP A 49 9.45 11.50 14.14
N ARG A 50 10.68 10.96 14.12
CA ARG A 50 10.92 9.55 13.81
C ARG A 50 10.21 8.60 14.75
N ALA A 51 10.15 8.93 16.04
CA ALA A 51 9.40 8.16 17.04
C ALA A 51 7.89 8.13 16.74
N LYS A 52 7.33 9.25 16.26
CA LYS A 52 5.92 9.33 15.83
C LYS A 52 5.67 8.43 14.62
N TYR A 53 6.52 8.49 13.60
CA TYR A 53 6.40 7.65 12.40
C TYR A 53 6.65 6.17 12.69
N ALA A 54 7.57 5.85 13.60
CA ALA A 54 7.82 4.48 14.04
C ALA A 54 6.62 3.89 14.81
N ALA A 55 5.89 4.70 15.58
CA ALA A 55 4.69 4.24 16.30
C ALA A 55 3.51 3.92 15.38
N ILE A 56 3.48 4.53 14.19
CA ILE A 56 2.49 4.24 13.13
C ILE A 56 2.79 2.87 12.49
N GLY A 57 4.07 2.56 12.25
CA GLY A 57 4.49 1.33 11.58
C GLY A 57 4.55 1.48 10.05
N GLU A 58 4.64 0.36 9.33
CA GLU A 58 4.66 0.37 7.86
C GLU A 58 3.40 1.02 7.27
N ALA A 59 3.52 1.56 6.07
CA ALA A 59 2.37 2.17 5.38
C ALA A 59 1.25 1.15 5.12
N ASP A 60 0.03 1.65 5.00
CA ASP A 60 -1.14 0.87 4.57
C ASP A 60 -0.96 0.42 3.12
N ASN A 61 -1.05 -0.89 2.90
CA ASN A 61 -0.89 -1.48 1.58
C ASN A 61 -2.07 -2.38 1.23
N PHE A 62 -2.63 -2.18 0.04
CA PHE A 62 -3.59 -3.11 -0.53
C PHE A 62 -2.88 -4.38 -1.02
N VAL A 63 -3.42 -5.55 -0.69
CA VAL A 63 -2.97 -6.84 -1.24
C VAL A 63 -4.04 -7.33 -2.21
N LEU A 64 -3.65 -7.51 -3.48
CA LEU A 64 -4.56 -7.91 -4.55
C LEU A 64 -4.08 -9.22 -5.16
N LYS A 65 -5.00 -10.18 -5.30
CA LYS A 65 -4.76 -11.45 -5.95
C LYS A 65 -5.37 -11.42 -7.34
N PHE A 66 -4.56 -11.80 -8.32
CA PHE A 66 -4.98 -11.93 -9.71
C PHE A 66 -4.73 -13.36 -10.21
N ARG A 67 -5.55 -13.81 -11.16
CA ARG A 67 -5.32 -15.05 -11.90
C ARG A 67 -5.05 -14.70 -13.36
N LYS A 68 -4.12 -15.44 -13.96
CA LYS A 68 -3.95 -15.45 -15.41
C LYS A 68 -5.04 -16.38 -15.99
N PRO A 69 -5.88 -15.93 -16.93
CA PRO A 69 -6.87 -16.80 -17.55
C PRO A 69 -6.17 -17.98 -18.25
N ALA A 70 -6.74 -19.18 -18.13
CA ALA A 70 -6.28 -20.35 -18.88
C ALA A 70 -6.61 -20.13 -20.35
N GLN A 71 -5.63 -20.38 -21.22
CA GLN A 71 -5.75 -20.24 -22.66
C GLN A 71 -6.54 -21.40 -23.27
#